data_AF-A0A7G2D9H2-F1
#
_entry.id   AF-A0A7G2D9H2-F1
#
_cell.length_a   1.000
_cell.length_b   1.000
_cell.length_c   1.000
_cell.angle_alpha   90.00
_cell.angle_beta   90.00
_cell.angle_gamma   90.00
#
_symmetry.space_group_name_H-M   'P 1'
#
loop_
_entity.id
_entity.type
_entity.pdbx_description
1 polymer ?
#
loop_
_entity_poly.entity_id
_entity_poly.type
_entity_poly.pdbx_seq_one_letter_code
_entity_poly.pdbx_strand_id
1 'polypeptide(L)'
;MIEFVILLGVIGGWIIVASTLFLMLALGKTWGLAGVLLLVAAIQINHWLKEKYMHAIVDATPRAKAIAAHIFEMNELILLSSYLVSLLLYEGIQKYVEIIIKFPGMVG
;
A
#
# COMPACT_ATOMS: atom_id res chain seq x y z
N MET A 1 2.02 18.28 11.28
CA MET A 1 1.65 18.07 9.86
C MET A 1 2.44 16.94 9.20
N ILE A 2 3.78 16.88 9.32
CA ILE A 2 4.59 15.79 8.75
C ILE A 2 4.20 14.40 9.29
N GLU A 3 4.02 14.28 10.61
CA GLU A 3 3.53 13.02 11.22
C GLU A 3 2.20 12.56 10.63
N PHE A 4 1.30 13.49 10.31
CA PHE A 4 0.01 13.17 9.69
C PHE A 4 0.20 12.62 8.28
N VAL A 5 1.16 13.13 7.50
CA VAL A 5 1.47 12.64 6.15
C VAL A 5 2.09 11.23 6.21
N ILE A 6 2.95 10.98 7.19
CA ILE A 6 3.54 9.64 7.42
C ILE A 6 2.44 8.65 7.85
N LEU A 7 1.56 9.07 8.77
CA LEU A 7 0.43 8.25 9.23
C LEU A 7 -0.48 7.89 8.05
N LEU A 8 -0.72 8.83 7.14
CA LEU A 8 -1.57 8.64 5.96
C LEU A 8 -0.95 7.65 4.96
N GLY A 9 0.37 7.67 4.79
CA GLY A 9 1.09 6.67 3.99
C GLY A 9 1.00 5.26 4.57
N VAL A 10 1.20 5.12 5.89
CA VAL A 10 1.10 3.83 6.58
C VAL A 10 -0.33 3.28 6.54
N ILE A 11 -1.32 4.09 6.93
CA ILE A 11 -2.73 3.70 6.92
C ILE A 11 -3.20 3.39 5.49
N GLY A 12 -2.80 4.21 4.51
CA GLY A 12 -3.08 3.97 3.10
C GLY A 12 -2.50 2.64 2.61
N GLY A 13 -1.26 2.33 2.99
CA GLY A 13 -0.63 1.04 2.69
C GLY A 13 -1.41 -0.14 3.26
N TRP A 14 -1.81 -0.06 4.53
CA TRP A 14 -2.65 -1.09 5.18
C TRP A 14 -4.00 -1.27 4.48
N ILE A 15 -4.66 -0.18 4.09
CA ILE A 15 -5.93 -0.23 3.35
C ILE A 15 -5.72 -0.96 2.01
N ILE A 16 -4.66 -0.63 1.26
CA ILE A 16 -4.35 -1.30 -0.01
C ILE A 16 -4.10 -2.80 0.22
N VAL A 17 -3.29 -3.15 1.22
CA VAL A 17 -3.00 -4.56 1.54
C VAL A 17 -4.28 -5.31 1.87
N ALA A 18 -5.08 -4.80 2.82
CA ALA A 18 -6.26 -5.48 3.29
C ALA A 18 -7.32 -5.62 2.19
N SER A 19 -7.60 -4.54 1.45
CA SER A 19 -8.60 -4.56 0.39
C SER A 19 -8.20 -5.45 -0.78
N THR A 20 -6.95 -5.37 -1.24
CA THR A 20 -6.43 -6.21 -2.34
C THR A 20 -6.41 -7.68 -1.94
N LEU A 21 -5.89 -8.00 -0.76
CA LEU A 21 -5.82 -9.36 -0.25
C LEU A 21 -7.23 -9.95 -0.05
N PHE A 22 -8.16 -9.18 0.51
CA PHE A 22 -9.54 -9.62 0.72
C PHE A 22 -10.24 -9.92 -0.62
N LEU A 23 -10.10 -9.03 -1.61
CA LEU A 23 -10.65 -9.25 -2.95
C LEU A 23 -10.09 -10.53 -3.58
N MET A 24 -8.79 -10.76 -3.47
CA MET A 24 -8.15 -11.95 -4.02
C MET A 24 -8.60 -13.22 -3.31
N LEU A 25 -8.72 -13.19 -1.97
CA LEU A 25 -9.17 -14.35 -1.19
C LEU A 25 -10.65 -14.69 -1.46
N ALA A 26 -11.51 -13.69 -1.61
CA ALA A 26 -12.94 -13.89 -1.79
C ALA A 26 -13.32 -14.27 -3.23
N LEU A 27 -12.67 -13.67 -4.23
CA LEU A 27 -13.07 -13.75 -5.64
C LEU A 27 -12.02 -14.42 -6.55
N GLY A 28 -10.83 -14.71 -6.01
CA GLY A 28 -9.72 -15.36 -6.71
C GLY A 28 -8.64 -14.40 -7.20
N LYS A 29 -7.52 -14.98 -7.64
CA LYS A 29 -6.26 -14.26 -7.99
C LYS A 29 -6.43 -13.12 -8.99
N THR A 30 -7.31 -13.26 -9.99
CA THR A 30 -7.52 -12.24 -11.04
C THR A 30 -8.04 -10.92 -10.48
N TRP A 31 -8.72 -10.94 -9.34
CA TRP A 31 -9.22 -9.74 -8.67
C TRP A 31 -8.12 -8.93 -7.98
N GLY A 32 -6.90 -9.46 -7.88
CA GLY A 32 -5.73 -8.67 -7.50
C GLY A 32 -5.48 -7.51 -8.47
N LEU A 33 -5.87 -7.65 -9.75
CA LEU A 33 -5.80 -6.56 -10.73
C LEU A 33 -6.71 -5.38 -10.37
N ALA A 34 -7.84 -5.61 -9.70
CA ALA A 34 -8.69 -4.53 -9.20
C ALA A 34 -7.99 -3.72 -8.09
N GLY A 35 -7.09 -4.36 -7.32
CA GLY A 35 -6.21 -3.69 -6.37
C GLY A 35 -5.27 -2.67 -7.03
N VAL A 36 -4.90 -2.87 -8.31
CA VAL A 36 -4.13 -1.88 -9.07
C VAL A 36 -4.90 -0.57 -9.22
N LEU A 37 -6.23 -0.62 -9.42
CA LEU A 37 -7.04 0.59 -9.53
C LEU A 37 -7.03 1.38 -8.21
N LEU A 38 -7.13 0.68 -7.08
CA LEU A 38 -7.03 1.29 -5.75
C LEU A 38 -5.63 1.89 -5.51
N LEU A 39 -4.58 1.19 -5.92
CA LEU A 39 -3.21 1.67 -5.84
C LEU A 39 -3.00 2.94 -6.67
N VAL A 40 -3.46 2.95 -7.92
CA VAL A 40 -3.36 4.12 -8.81
C VAL A 40 -4.12 5.31 -8.22
N ALA A 41 -5.34 5.11 -7.71
CA ALA A 41 -6.10 6.16 -7.05
C ALA A 41 -5.37 6.72 -5.83
N ALA A 42 -4.77 5.85 -4.99
CA ALA A 42 -4.02 6.27 -3.81
C ALA A 42 -2.75 7.06 -4.18
N ILE A 43 -2.01 6.63 -5.21
CA ILE A 43 -0.84 7.35 -5.73
C ILE A 43 -1.26 8.73 -6.26
N GLN A 44 -2.36 8.80 -7.00
CA GLN A 44 -2.88 10.07 -7.53
C GLN A 44 -3.23 11.05 -6.40
N ILE A 45 -3.87 10.55 -5.33
CA ILE A 45 -4.18 11.33 -4.13
C ILE A 45 -2.90 11.80 -3.45
N ASN A 46 -1.87 10.95 -3.35
CA ASN A 46 -0.58 11.33 -2.77
C ASN A 46 0.10 12.45 -3.57
N HIS A 47 0.10 12.36 -4.90
CA HIS A 47 0.63 13.40 -5.79
C HIS A 47 -0.13 14.72 -5.62
N TRP A 48 -1.46 14.66 -5.62
CA TRP A 48 -2.29 15.86 -5.42
C TRP A 48 -2.06 16.52 -4.06
N LEU A 49 -1.90 15.71 -3.00
CA LEU A 49 -1.54 16.20 -1.68
C LEU A 49 -0.14 16.81 -1.66
N LYS A 50 0.85 16.19 -2.33
CA LYS A 50 2.21 16.73 -2.46
C LYS A 50 2.18 18.11 -3.11
N GLU A 51 1.50 18.27 -4.24
CA GLU A 51 1.38 19.56 -4.93
C GLU A 51 0.72 20.62 -4.04
N LYS A 52 -0.42 20.29 -3.43
CA LYS A 52 -1.15 21.20 -2.54
C LYS A 52 -0.30 21.62 -1.34
N TYR A 53 0.46 20.69 -0.77
CA TYR A 53 1.32 20.93 0.38
C TYR A 53 2.53 21.81 0.00
N MET A 54 3.16 21.56 -1.15
CA MET A 54 4.28 22.36 -1.64
C MET A 54 3.86 23.79 -2.03
N HIS A 55 2.65 23.96 -2.57
CA HIS A 55 2.09 25.28 -2.84
C HIS A 55 1.73 26.05 -1.57
N ALA A 56 1.26 25.38 -0.51
CA ALA A 56 0.93 26.02 0.75
C ALA A 56 2.18 26.50 1.51
N ILE A 57 3.34 25.90 1.27
CA ILE A 57 4.58 26.18 1.97
C ILE A 57 5.44 27.14 1.13
N VAL A 58 4.93 28.32 0.84
CA VAL A 58 5.66 29.32 0.03
C VAL A 58 6.93 29.80 0.76
N ASP A 59 6.84 30.03 2.08
CA ASP A 59 7.88 30.69 2.89
C ASP A 59 8.83 29.77 3.67
N ALA A 60 8.69 28.44 3.60
CA ALA A 60 9.62 27.58 4.34
C ALA A 60 10.98 27.43 3.67
N THR A 61 11.99 27.19 4.51
CA THR A 61 13.38 26.99 4.09
C THR A 61 13.50 25.87 3.03
N PRO A 62 14.49 25.96 2.12
CA PRO A 62 14.72 24.95 1.08
C PRO A 62 14.86 23.52 1.64
N ARG A 63 15.47 23.39 2.83
CA ARG A 63 15.58 22.11 3.54
C ARG A 63 14.22 21.54 3.95
N ALA A 64 13.31 22.35 4.47
CA ALA A 64 11.98 21.88 4.88
C ALA A 64 11.16 21.40 3.68
N LYS A 65 11.26 22.09 2.53
CA LYS A 65 10.65 21.66 1.27
C LYS A 65 11.19 20.32 0.78
N ALA A 66 12.52 20.12 0.84
CA ALA A 66 13.15 18.86 0.44
C ALA A 66 12.71 17.69 1.33
N ILE A 67 12.65 17.89 2.65
CA ILE A 67 12.20 16.86 3.60
C ILE A 67 10.74 16.49 3.32
N ALA A 68 9.86 17.48 3.13
CA ALA A 68 8.46 17.24 2.82
C ALA A 68 8.28 16.46 1.51
N ALA A 69 9.00 16.86 0.45
CA ALA A 69 8.96 16.16 -0.84
C ALA A 69 9.41 14.69 -0.70
N HIS A 70 10.48 14.45 0.06
CA HIS A 70 10.99 13.11 0.29
C HIS A 70 9.99 12.22 1.06
N ILE A 71 9.26 12.78 2.02
CA ILE A 71 8.20 12.04 2.74
C ILE A 71 7.09 11.57 1.78
N PHE A 72 6.66 12.43 0.85
CA PHE A 72 5.66 12.04 -0.14
C PHE A 72 6.16 10.95 -1.10
N GLU A 73 7.45 10.97 -1.46
CA GLU A 73 8.08 9.89 -2.24
C GLU A 73 8.16 8.58 -1.46
N MET A 74 8.50 8.65 -0.16
CA MET A 74 8.47 7.48 0.72
C MET A 74 7.05 6.90 0.84
N ASN A 75 6.02 7.73 0.90
CA ASN A 75 4.64 7.25 0.92
C ASN A 75 4.27 6.47 -0.35
N GLU A 76 4.68 6.91 -1.53
CA GLU A 76 4.48 6.16 -2.78
C GLU A 76 5.15 4.79 -2.75
N LEU A 77 6.38 4.71 -2.23
CA LEU A 77 7.08 3.43 -2.05
C LEU A 77 6.35 2.52 -1.05
N ILE A 78 5.79 3.07 0.02
CA ILE A 78 4.99 2.31 0.99
C ILE A 78 3.72 1.77 0.32
N LEU A 79 3.01 2.56 -0.47
CA LEU A 79 1.79 2.14 -1.17
C LEU A 79 2.10 1.02 -2.19
N LEU A 80 3.17 1.19 -2.96
CA LEU A 80 3.64 0.21 -3.94
C LEU A 80 4.08 -1.11 -3.28
N SER A 81 4.91 -1.03 -2.23
CA SER A 81 5.37 -2.21 -1.49
C SER A 81 4.21 -2.92 -0.80
N SER A 82 3.24 -2.18 -0.27
CA SER A 82 2.02 -2.71 0.34
C SER A 82 1.20 -3.55 -0.66
N TYR A 83 0.99 -3.04 -1.88
CA TYR A 83 0.34 -3.82 -2.93
C TYR A 83 1.12 -5.10 -3.25
N LEU A 84 2.44 -5.02 -3.40
CA LEU A 84 3.29 -6.17 -3.70
C LEU A 84 3.26 -7.23 -2.58
N VAL A 85 3.30 -6.79 -1.32
CA VAL A 85 3.14 -7.66 -0.15
C VAL A 85 1.81 -8.38 -0.16
N SER A 86 0.71 -7.73 -0.56
CA SER A 86 -0.60 -8.38 -0.66
C SER A 86 -0.62 -9.54 -1.66
N LEU A 87 0.06 -9.40 -2.80
CA LEU A 87 0.18 -10.47 -3.79
C LEU A 87 0.97 -11.66 -3.25
N LEU A 88 2.10 -11.38 -2.57
CA LEU A 88 2.93 -12.42 -1.96
C LEU A 88 2.20 -13.14 -0.82
N LEU A 89 1.47 -12.40 0.02
CA LEU A 89 0.66 -12.97 1.09
C LEU A 89 -0.43 -13.87 0.54
N TYR A 90 -1.11 -13.47 -0.53
CA TYR A 90 -2.11 -14.33 -1.17
C TYR A 90 -1.50 -15.65 -1.63
N GLU A 91 -0.37 -15.62 -2.35
CA GLU A 91 0.33 -16.84 -2.80
C GLU A 91 0.76 -17.73 -1.62
N GLY A 92 1.27 -17.11 -0.54
CA GLY A 92 1.63 -17.82 0.68
C GLY A 92 0.43 -18.50 1.36
N ILE A 93 -0.68 -17.80 1.49
CA ILE A 93 -1.93 -18.32 2.08
C ILE A 93 -2.48 -19.47 1.23
N GLN A 94 -2.53 -19.31 -0.10
CA GLN A 94 -3.02 -20.36 -1.00
C GLN A 94 -2.18 -21.63 -0.90
N LYS A 95 -0.85 -21.51 -0.88
CA LYS A 95 0.04 -22.66 -0.65
C LYS A 95 -0.17 -23.32 0.70
N TYR A 96 -0.35 -22.52 1.76
CA TYR A 96 -0.60 -23.04 3.09
C TYR A 96 -1.93 -23.82 3.15
N VAL A 97 -3.00 -23.27 2.58
CA VAL A 97 -4.31 -23.93 2.46
C VAL A 97 -4.19 -25.21 1.65
N GLU A 98 -3.46 -25.20 0.53
CA GLU A 98 -3.21 -26.37 -0.29
C GLU A 98 -2.49 -27.48 0.49
N ILE A 99 -1.46 -27.15 1.27
CA ILE A 99 -0.74 -28.10 2.11
C ILE A 99 -1.67 -28.72 3.15
N ILE A 100 -2.47 -27.90 3.86
CA ILE A 100 -3.41 -28.39 4.87
C ILE A 100 -4.44 -29.33 4.26
N ILE A 101 -4.99 -28.99 3.10
CA ILE A 101 -6.01 -29.82 2.43
C ILE A 101 -5.39 -31.12 1.90
N LYS A 102 -4.19 -31.07 1.31
CA LYS A 102 -3.55 -32.25 0.70
C LYS A 102 -2.90 -33.19 1.72
N PHE A 103 -2.45 -32.66 2.86
CA PHE A 103 -1.76 -33.43 3.90
C PHE A 103 -2.33 -33.14 5.29
N PRO A 104 -3.57 -33.56 5.57
CA PRO A 104 -4.27 -33.24 6.82
C PRO A 104 -3.64 -33.83 8.10
N GLY A 105 -2.58 -34.66 7.99
CA GLY A 105 -1.95 -35.36 9.11
C GLY A 105 -0.43 -35.25 9.23
N MET A 106 0.25 -34.38 8.46
CA MET A 106 1.71 -34.16 8.60
C MET A 106 2.09 -33.00 9.55
N VAL A 107 1.09 -32.31 10.11
CA VAL A 107 1.29 -31.33 11.18
C VAL A 107 0.85 -31.98 12.49
N GLY A 108 1.69 -32.88 13.00
CA GLY A 108 1.51 -33.60 14.25
C GLY A 108 2.87 -34.00 14.80
#